data_AF-A0A3D9ZVM0-F1
#
_entry.id   AF-A0A3D9ZVM0-F1
#
_cell.length_a   1.000
_cell.length_b   1.000
_cell.length_c   1.000
_cell.angle_alpha   90.00
_cell.angle_beta   90.00
_cell.angle_gamma   90.00
#
_symmetry.space_group_name_H-M   'P 1'
#
loop_
_entity.id
_entity.type
_entity.pdbx_description
1 polymer ?
#
loop_
_entity_poly.entity_id
_entity_poly.type
_entity_poly.pdbx_seq_one_letter_code
_entity_poly.pdbx_strand_id
1 'polypeptide(L)'
;MRYVSAVAFYGPKKDPLASLLSELQDIVARSLGRAFRPYVLDQIHGTLIALGGASGVNDFYREHRGARKRMDYPAALRMLTAALTDPLTVQFGGVAEELGFSSRGQALRTRCLSEQGGSVVIIGWPTEAFRSSGADRRLDELRRRMISANVLHRYHATPSDVDDDLYMVLGHCHGADLTDVTKAVDAGRGYLAARPTAVTIQMADVSVVAADTPTLLPTIRTIPLAQATVADLIELNGG
;
A
#
# COMPACT_ATOMS: atom_id res chain seq x y z
N MET A 1 11.29 -3.84 -16.66
CA MET A 1 10.36 -4.79 -16.04
C MET A 1 9.12 -4.01 -15.68
N ARG A 2 7.93 -4.44 -16.13
CA ARG A 2 6.69 -3.70 -15.84
C ARG A 2 6.19 -4.04 -14.44
N TYR A 3 5.86 -3.02 -13.68
CA TYR A 3 5.10 -3.11 -12.44
C TYR A 3 3.62 -3.06 -12.81
N VAL A 4 2.84 -4.03 -12.32
CA VAL A 4 1.39 -4.06 -12.46
C VAL A 4 0.83 -4.30 -11.07
N SER A 5 0.00 -3.41 -10.56
CA SER A 5 -0.53 -3.49 -9.19
C SER A 5 -1.97 -3.03 -9.14
N ALA A 6 -2.76 -3.68 -8.29
CA ALA A 6 -4.03 -3.11 -7.85
C ALA A 6 -3.77 -2.17 -6.68
N VAL A 7 -4.18 -0.92 -6.85
CA VAL A 7 -3.88 0.17 -5.91
C VAL A 7 -5.14 0.97 -5.59
N ALA A 8 -5.26 1.39 -4.33
CA ALA A 8 -6.29 2.31 -3.88
C ALA A 8 -5.82 3.77 -3.97
N PHE A 9 -6.74 4.68 -4.24
CA PHE A 9 -6.56 6.14 -4.24
C PHE A 9 -5.56 6.66 -5.27
N TYR A 10 -5.33 5.95 -6.37
CA TYR A 10 -4.50 6.47 -7.47
C TYR A 10 -5.25 7.55 -8.27
N GLY A 11 -4.59 8.67 -8.55
CA GLY A 11 -5.20 9.85 -9.16
C GLY A 11 -5.72 10.86 -8.14
N PRO A 12 -6.61 11.78 -8.56
CA PRO A 12 -7.12 12.88 -7.74
C PRO A 12 -7.72 12.38 -6.43
N LYS A 13 -7.32 13.03 -5.32
CA LYS A 13 -7.75 12.66 -3.98
C LYS A 13 -8.84 13.58 -3.46
N LYS A 14 -9.77 12.98 -2.72
CA LYS A 14 -10.80 13.70 -1.97
C LYS A 14 -10.36 13.84 -0.52
N ASP A 15 -10.93 14.83 0.17
CA ASP A 15 -10.82 14.90 1.62
C ASP A 15 -11.56 13.74 2.29
N PRO A 16 -11.06 13.26 3.45
CA PRO A 16 -9.96 13.85 4.24
C PRO A 16 -8.55 13.40 3.82
N LEU A 17 -8.42 12.49 2.83
CA LEU A 17 -7.12 11.93 2.45
C LEU A 17 -6.18 12.97 1.81
N ALA A 18 -6.71 13.84 0.95
CA ALA A 18 -5.91 14.87 0.29
C ALA A 18 -5.22 15.79 1.31
N SER A 19 -6.01 16.34 2.24
CA SER A 19 -5.50 17.18 3.34
C SER A 19 -4.47 16.45 4.21
N LEU A 20 -4.77 15.21 4.63
CA LEU A 20 -3.83 14.41 5.43
C LEU A 20 -2.45 14.27 4.76
N LEU A 21 -2.44 13.88 3.48
CA LEU A 21 -1.19 13.62 2.76
C LEU A 21 -0.40 14.92 2.53
N SER A 22 -1.08 16.01 2.18
CA SER A 22 -0.44 17.31 1.99
C SER A 22 0.19 17.82 3.30
N GLU A 23 -0.56 17.77 4.41
CA GLU A 23 -0.06 18.24 5.71
C GLU A 23 1.14 17.42 6.20
N LEU A 24 1.14 16.10 5.96
CA LEU A 24 2.29 15.25 6.28
C LEU A 24 3.50 15.57 5.41
N GLN A 25 3.31 15.79 4.10
CA GLN A 25 4.39 16.23 3.23
C GLN A 25 4.98 17.56 3.70
N ASP A 26 4.14 18.50 4.14
CA ASP A 26 4.59 19.79 4.69
C ASP A 26 5.34 19.63 6.02
N ILE A 27 4.92 18.72 6.89
CA ILE A 27 5.65 18.39 8.13
C ILE A 27 7.04 17.85 7.81
N VAL A 28 7.12 16.88 6.90
CA VAL A 28 8.38 16.24 6.51
C VAL A 28 9.29 17.25 5.80
N ALA A 29 8.73 18.05 4.88
CA ALA A 29 9.46 19.07 4.14
C ALA A 29 10.02 20.18 5.03
N ARG A 30 9.32 20.56 6.11
CA ARG A 30 9.83 21.56 7.07
C ARG A 30 11.13 21.12 7.75
N SER A 31 11.27 19.83 8.05
CA SER A 31 12.47 19.29 8.66
C SER A 31 13.57 18.99 7.65
N LEU A 32 13.22 18.47 6.47
CA LEU A 32 14.18 17.96 5.49
C LEU A 32 14.53 18.93 4.36
N GLY A 33 13.74 20.00 4.19
CA GLY A 33 13.93 20.98 3.12
C GLY A 33 14.10 20.33 1.76
N ARG A 34 15.19 20.66 1.07
CA ARG A 34 15.51 20.16 -0.28
C ARG A 34 15.90 18.69 -0.33
N ALA A 35 16.20 18.07 0.83
CA ALA A 35 16.53 16.66 0.90
C ALA A 35 15.28 15.77 0.75
N PHE A 36 14.08 16.33 0.95
CA PHE A 36 12.81 15.63 0.69
C PHE A 36 12.23 16.05 -0.66
N ARG A 37 11.92 15.05 -1.49
CA ARG A 37 11.20 15.21 -2.74
C ARG A 37 9.80 14.61 -2.55
N PRO A 38 8.79 15.44 -2.25
CA PRO A 38 7.43 14.95 -2.11
C PRO A 38 6.94 14.38 -3.44
N TYR A 39 6.14 13.34 -3.36
CA TYR A 39 5.35 12.91 -4.49
C TYR A 39 4.24 13.92 -4.79
N VAL A 40 3.98 14.21 -6.07
CA VAL A 40 2.68 14.75 -6.49
C VAL A 40 1.55 13.94 -5.83
N LEU A 41 0.53 14.60 -5.30
CA LEU A 41 -0.53 13.90 -4.53
C LEU A 41 -1.20 12.79 -5.34
N ASP A 42 -1.45 13.01 -6.63
CA ASP A 42 -2.14 12.06 -7.50
C ASP A 42 -1.42 10.71 -7.64
N GLN A 43 -0.09 10.67 -7.52
CA GLN A 43 0.67 9.41 -7.58
C GLN A 43 0.75 8.67 -6.24
N ILE A 44 0.45 9.30 -5.10
CA ILE A 44 0.47 8.62 -3.81
C ILE A 44 -0.67 7.59 -3.78
N HIS A 45 -0.39 6.34 -3.47
CA HIS A 45 -1.41 5.28 -3.52
C HIS A 45 -1.15 4.21 -2.48
N GLY A 46 -2.21 3.48 -2.10
CA GLY A 46 -2.14 2.31 -1.25
C GLY A 46 -2.06 1.04 -2.09
N THR A 47 -0.96 0.29 -2.01
CA THR A 47 -0.89 -0.99 -2.75
C THR A 47 -1.68 -2.08 -2.02
N LEU A 48 -2.71 -2.62 -2.70
CA LEU A 48 -3.50 -3.74 -2.18
C LEU A 48 -2.79 -5.07 -2.49
N ILE A 49 -2.45 -5.26 -3.77
CA ILE A 49 -1.76 -6.46 -4.25
C ILE A 49 -0.99 -6.16 -5.54
N ALA A 50 0.23 -6.70 -5.64
CA ALA A 50 0.98 -6.68 -6.89
C ALA A 50 0.47 -7.81 -7.82
N LEU A 51 0.14 -7.44 -9.06
CA LEU A 51 -0.34 -8.31 -10.13
C LEU A 51 0.68 -8.39 -11.28
N GLY A 52 1.94 -8.11 -10.95
CA GLY A 52 3.04 -7.96 -11.89
C GLY A 52 3.98 -9.16 -11.90
N GLY A 53 4.57 -9.38 -13.07
CA GLY A 53 5.76 -10.19 -13.25
C GLY A 53 5.90 -10.73 -14.67
N ALA A 54 7.12 -11.07 -15.05
CA ALA A 54 7.44 -11.40 -16.44
C ALA A 54 6.57 -12.55 -16.97
N SER A 55 5.86 -12.32 -18.08
CA SER A 55 4.95 -13.29 -18.73
C SER A 55 3.84 -13.81 -17.79
N GLY A 56 3.46 -13.00 -16.80
CA GLY A 56 2.47 -13.31 -15.77
C GLY A 56 2.95 -14.25 -14.67
N VAL A 57 4.26 -14.48 -14.55
CA VAL A 57 4.85 -15.20 -13.42
C VAL A 57 4.98 -14.25 -12.24
N ASN A 58 4.32 -14.53 -11.11
CA ASN A 58 4.41 -13.70 -9.92
C ASN A 58 5.87 -13.65 -9.41
N ASP A 59 6.42 -12.43 -9.29
CA ASP A 59 7.81 -12.24 -8.92
C ASP A 59 8.13 -12.68 -7.48
N PHE A 60 7.18 -12.55 -6.56
CA PHE A 60 7.36 -12.90 -5.15
C PHE A 60 7.40 -14.42 -4.92
N TYR A 61 6.70 -15.22 -5.73
CA TYR A 61 6.89 -16.68 -5.74
C TYR A 61 8.32 -17.07 -6.13
N ARG A 62 8.92 -16.36 -7.09
CA ARG A 62 10.30 -16.58 -7.50
C ARG A 62 11.27 -16.14 -6.40
N GLU A 63 11.04 -14.96 -5.83
CA GLU A 63 11.88 -14.37 -4.78
C GLU A 63 11.86 -15.20 -3.48
N HIS A 64 10.68 -15.54 -2.96
CA HIS A 64 10.56 -16.16 -1.63
C HIS A 64 10.52 -17.69 -1.65
N ARG A 65 10.10 -18.29 -2.76
CA ARG A 65 9.87 -19.75 -2.83
C ARG A 65 10.67 -20.45 -3.93
N GLY A 66 11.50 -19.71 -4.68
CA GLY A 66 12.25 -20.25 -5.81
C GLY A 66 11.36 -20.84 -6.92
N ALA A 67 10.05 -20.54 -6.89
CA ALA A 67 9.05 -21.18 -7.73
C ALA A 67 8.57 -20.25 -8.83
N ARG A 68 8.40 -20.79 -10.04
CA ARG A 68 7.77 -20.06 -11.15
C ARG A 68 6.29 -20.40 -11.20
N LYS A 69 5.45 -19.53 -10.67
CA LYS A 69 3.99 -19.70 -10.68
C LYS A 69 3.34 -18.63 -11.55
N ARG A 70 2.64 -19.06 -12.60
CA ARG A 70 1.80 -18.14 -13.41
C ARG A 70 0.56 -17.78 -12.61
N MET A 71 0.25 -16.49 -12.56
CA MET A 71 -0.93 -15.97 -11.89
C MET A 71 -2.19 -16.45 -12.60
N ASP A 72 -3.19 -16.82 -11.81
CA ASP A 72 -4.56 -17.05 -12.28
C ASP A 72 -5.32 -15.72 -12.21
N TYR A 73 -5.25 -14.95 -13.30
CA TYR A 73 -5.90 -13.64 -13.37
C TYR A 73 -7.43 -13.69 -13.19
N PRO A 74 -8.17 -14.65 -13.78
CA PRO A 74 -9.60 -14.82 -13.48
C PRO A 74 -9.87 -14.96 -11.97
N ALA A 75 -9.11 -15.80 -11.27
CA ALA A 75 -9.28 -16.00 -9.84
C ALA A 75 -8.88 -14.75 -9.04
N ALA A 76 -7.76 -14.10 -9.40
CA ALA A 76 -7.28 -12.90 -8.73
C ALA A 76 -8.27 -11.73 -8.83
N LEU A 77 -8.80 -11.44 -10.03
CA LEU A 77 -9.81 -10.38 -10.23
C LEU A 77 -11.08 -10.68 -9.42
N ARG A 78 -11.57 -11.92 -9.46
CA ARG A 78 -12.75 -12.33 -8.68
C ARG A 78 -12.54 -12.12 -7.17
N MET A 79 -11.37 -12.49 -6.64
CA MET A 79 -11.05 -12.32 -5.22
C MET A 79 -10.94 -10.85 -4.83
N LEU A 80 -10.30 -10.03 -5.67
CA LEU A 80 -10.15 -8.60 -5.43
C LEU A 80 -11.52 -7.89 -5.43
N THR A 81 -12.38 -8.17 -6.41
CA THR A 81 -13.73 -7.62 -6.47
C THR A 81 -14.59 -8.08 -5.29
N ALA A 82 -14.51 -9.37 -4.91
CA ALA A 82 -15.23 -9.88 -3.76
C ALA A 82 -14.79 -9.21 -2.44
N ALA A 83 -13.50 -8.95 -2.26
CA ALA A 83 -12.99 -8.29 -1.06
C ALA A 83 -13.44 -6.83 -0.90
N LEU A 84 -13.84 -6.19 -2.01
CA LEU A 84 -14.32 -4.80 -2.08
C LEU A 84 -15.83 -4.70 -2.30
N THR A 85 -16.56 -5.81 -2.21
CA THR A 85 -18.04 -5.80 -2.22
C THR A 85 -18.56 -5.01 -1.03
N ASP A 86 -17.98 -5.25 0.15
CA ASP A 86 -18.14 -4.39 1.31
C ASP A 86 -17.01 -3.36 1.34
N PRO A 87 -17.29 -2.06 1.48
CA PRO A 87 -16.24 -1.05 1.57
C PRO A 87 -15.28 -1.32 2.74
N LEU A 88 -14.00 -1.04 2.55
CA LEU A 88 -12.96 -1.22 3.56
C LEU A 88 -12.61 0.12 4.18
N THR A 89 -12.85 0.30 5.48
CA THR A 89 -12.46 1.54 6.17
C THR A 89 -11.05 1.40 6.73
N VAL A 90 -10.16 2.28 6.29
CA VAL A 90 -8.76 2.34 6.72
C VAL A 90 -8.56 3.60 7.55
N GLN A 91 -7.88 3.47 8.69
CA GLN A 91 -7.48 4.58 9.53
C GLN A 91 -5.98 4.84 9.42
N PHE A 92 -5.65 6.13 9.40
CA PHE A 92 -4.31 6.66 9.55
C PHE A 92 -4.21 7.39 10.89
N GLY A 93 -3.22 7.06 11.71
CA GLY A 93 -3.02 7.72 13.01
C GLY A 93 -4.04 7.34 14.09
N GLY A 94 -4.06 8.09 15.20
CA GLY A 94 -4.98 7.86 16.33
C GLY A 94 -4.58 6.77 17.31
N VAL A 95 -3.33 6.29 17.29
CA VAL A 95 -2.85 5.25 18.20
C VAL A 95 -2.02 5.89 19.30
N ALA A 96 -2.65 6.12 20.46
CA ALA A 96 -1.98 6.60 21.66
C ALA A 96 -1.31 5.45 22.45
N GLU A 97 -1.86 4.24 22.40
CA GLU A 97 -1.39 3.06 23.13
C GLU A 97 -1.32 1.80 22.25
N GLU A 98 -0.47 0.85 22.64
CA GLU A 98 -0.23 -0.41 21.93
C GLU A 98 -1.45 -1.33 22.01
N LEU A 99 -2.38 -1.19 21.06
CA LEU A 99 -3.59 -2.00 20.96
C LEU A 99 -3.30 -3.43 20.46
N GLY A 100 -2.35 -4.18 21.05
CA GLY A 100 -2.09 -5.61 20.78
C GLY A 100 -1.91 -6.04 19.30
N PHE A 101 -1.91 -5.09 18.37
CA PHE A 101 -1.98 -5.28 16.94
C PHE A 101 -0.61 -4.96 16.35
N SER A 102 0.04 -6.02 15.88
CA SER A 102 1.28 -5.93 15.14
C SER A 102 1.06 -6.42 13.71
N SER A 103 1.74 -5.77 12.79
CA SER A 103 1.90 -6.21 11.41
C SER A 103 3.38 -6.20 11.14
N ARG A 104 3.89 -7.24 10.47
CA ARG A 104 5.33 -7.43 10.26
C ARG A 104 6.16 -7.36 11.56
N GLY A 105 5.59 -7.78 12.69
CA GLY A 105 6.23 -7.75 14.02
C GLY A 105 6.43 -6.36 14.63
N GLN A 106 5.86 -5.30 14.05
CA GLN A 106 6.02 -3.92 14.52
C GLN A 106 4.72 -3.35 15.11
N ALA A 107 4.86 -2.59 16.19
CA ALA A 107 3.77 -1.83 16.80
C ALA A 107 3.30 -0.70 15.88
N LEU A 108 1.99 -0.45 15.88
CA LEU A 108 1.34 0.58 15.06
C LEU A 108 1.95 1.98 15.21
N ARG A 109 2.17 2.43 16.44
CA ARG A 109 2.73 3.75 16.72
C ARG A 109 4.08 3.96 16.03
N THR A 110 4.91 2.93 16.00
CA THR A 110 6.24 2.99 15.38
C THR A 110 6.16 2.98 13.86
N ARG A 111 5.23 2.22 13.29
CA ARG A 111 5.16 2.02 11.83
C ARG A 111 4.19 2.95 11.09
N CYS A 112 3.32 3.70 11.80
CA CYS A 112 2.32 4.58 11.17
C CYS A 112 2.96 5.63 10.25
N LEU A 113 4.17 6.08 10.56
CA LEU A 113 5.03 6.85 9.67
C LEU A 113 6.48 6.40 9.90
N SER A 114 7.23 6.19 8.82
CA SER A 114 8.62 5.76 8.87
C SER A 114 9.39 6.16 7.62
N GLU A 115 10.72 6.20 7.74
CA GLU A 115 11.62 6.21 6.58
C GLU A 115 12.06 4.77 6.30
N GLN A 116 11.97 4.33 5.04
CA GLN A 116 12.29 2.99 4.60
C GLN A 116 13.05 3.06 3.26
N GLY A 117 14.37 2.85 3.29
CA GLY A 117 15.17 2.67 2.07
C GLY A 117 15.23 3.89 1.15
N GLY A 118 15.20 5.09 1.73
CA GLY A 118 15.09 6.39 1.07
C GLY A 118 13.67 6.91 0.92
N SER A 119 12.63 6.16 1.29
CA SER A 119 11.24 6.58 1.13
C SER A 119 10.58 6.95 2.45
N VAL A 120 9.85 8.06 2.50
CA VAL A 120 8.96 8.36 3.63
C VAL A 120 7.61 7.71 3.37
N VAL A 121 7.18 6.88 4.32
CA VAL A 121 6.04 5.98 4.18
C VAL A 121 5.05 6.24 5.30
N ILE A 122 3.79 6.41 4.93
CA ILE A 122 2.66 6.34 5.85
C ILE A 122 1.97 4.97 5.73
N ILE A 123 1.56 4.43 6.87
CA ILE A 123 0.80 3.19 6.95
C ILE A 123 -0.59 3.48 7.51
N GLY A 124 -1.61 3.04 6.77
CA GLY A 124 -2.97 2.90 7.27
C GLY A 124 -3.28 1.44 7.61
N TRP A 125 -4.32 1.21 8.38
CA TRP A 125 -4.79 -0.13 8.75
C TRP A 125 -6.33 -0.18 8.80
N PRO A 126 -6.96 -1.33 8.52
CA PRO A 126 -8.39 -1.51 8.68
C PRO A 126 -8.87 -1.16 10.10
N THR A 127 -9.99 -0.45 10.23
CA THR A 127 -10.53 -0.04 11.55
C THR A 127 -11.06 -1.20 12.38
N GLU A 128 -11.51 -2.26 11.71
CA GLU A 128 -12.07 -3.48 12.29
C GLU A 128 -11.00 -4.32 12.99
N ALA A 129 -9.73 -4.14 12.62
CA ALA A 129 -8.57 -4.81 13.20
C ALA A 129 -8.41 -4.59 14.71
N PHE A 130 -9.02 -3.52 15.28
CA PHE A 130 -9.03 -3.24 16.72
C PHE A 130 -10.27 -3.72 17.46
N ARG A 131 -11.37 -3.98 16.74
CA ARG A 131 -12.68 -4.25 17.35
C ARG A 131 -12.87 -5.72 17.66
N SER A 132 -12.24 -6.59 16.88
CA SER A 132 -12.18 -8.02 17.14
C SER A 132 -10.79 -8.35 17.68
N SER A 133 -10.66 -9.42 18.45
CA SER A 133 -9.39 -9.94 18.99
C SER A 133 -8.45 -10.45 17.87
N GLY A 134 -8.09 -9.59 16.92
CA GLY A 134 -7.29 -9.88 15.74
C GLY A 134 -8.00 -10.70 14.65
N ALA A 135 -9.33 -10.81 14.68
CA ALA A 135 -10.08 -11.73 13.82
C ALA A 135 -10.48 -11.16 12.45
N ASP A 136 -10.45 -9.84 12.27
CA ASP A 136 -10.86 -9.19 11.02
C ASP A 136 -9.67 -8.43 10.43
N ARG A 137 -8.85 -9.13 9.63
CA ARG A 137 -7.64 -8.61 8.98
C ARG A 137 -7.82 -8.61 7.48
N ARG A 138 -8.75 -7.78 7.00
CA ARG A 138 -9.28 -7.87 5.62
C ARG A 138 -8.22 -7.79 4.53
N LEU A 139 -7.14 -7.02 4.71
CA LEU A 139 -6.05 -6.94 3.74
C LEU A 139 -5.13 -8.17 3.82
N ASP A 140 -4.79 -8.63 5.02
CA ASP A 140 -4.04 -9.87 5.23
C ASP A 140 -4.80 -11.07 4.63
N GLU A 141 -6.10 -11.17 4.88
CA GLU A 141 -6.98 -12.21 4.35
C GLU A 141 -7.05 -12.18 2.83
N LEU A 142 -7.22 -11.00 2.22
CA LEU A 142 -7.16 -10.83 0.78
C LEU A 142 -5.82 -11.35 0.24
N ARG A 143 -4.70 -10.91 0.82
CA ARG A 143 -3.34 -11.29 0.41
C ARG A 143 -3.08 -12.79 0.56
N ARG A 144 -3.62 -13.44 1.60
CA ARG A 144 -3.58 -14.90 1.76
C ARG A 144 -4.44 -15.64 0.76
N ARG A 145 -5.68 -15.18 0.52
CA ARG A 145 -6.59 -15.81 -0.44
C ARG A 145 -5.99 -15.78 -1.85
N MET A 146 -5.31 -14.69 -2.21
CA MET A 146 -4.59 -14.51 -3.46
C MET A 146 -3.51 -15.58 -3.74
N ILE A 147 -2.98 -16.24 -2.70
CA ILE A 147 -2.04 -17.36 -2.85
C ILE A 147 -2.65 -18.48 -3.70
N SER A 148 -3.96 -18.75 -3.54
CA SER A 148 -4.68 -19.77 -4.32
C SER A 148 -4.82 -19.40 -5.81
N ALA A 149 -4.69 -18.11 -6.15
CA ALA A 149 -4.60 -17.61 -7.51
C ALA A 149 -3.14 -17.47 -8.00
N ASN A 150 -2.18 -18.10 -7.33
CA ASN A 150 -0.75 -17.98 -7.61
C ASN A 150 -0.21 -16.54 -7.52
N VAL A 151 -0.85 -15.69 -6.73
CA VAL A 151 -0.39 -14.34 -6.42
C VAL A 151 0.14 -14.33 -4.98
N LEU A 152 1.46 -14.26 -4.82
CA LEU A 152 2.09 -14.09 -3.52
C LEU A 152 2.37 -12.61 -3.28
N HIS A 153 2.09 -12.13 -2.07
CA HIS A 153 2.46 -10.77 -1.66
C HIS A 153 3.87 -10.74 -1.06
N ARG A 154 4.57 -9.61 -1.21
CA ARG A 154 5.97 -9.42 -0.74
C ARG A 154 6.15 -9.72 0.75
N TYR A 155 5.17 -9.39 1.58
CA TYR A 155 5.25 -9.56 3.03
C TYR A 155 4.63 -10.88 3.52
N HIS A 156 4.40 -11.85 2.63
CA HIS A 156 3.91 -13.20 2.96
C HIS A 156 4.91 -14.28 2.50
N ALA A 157 6.19 -14.11 2.86
CA ALA A 157 7.23 -15.07 2.52
C ALA A 157 6.98 -16.42 3.22
N THR A 158 6.53 -16.38 4.47
CA THR A 158 6.19 -17.53 5.32
C THR A 158 4.69 -17.57 5.66
N PRO A 159 4.14 -18.75 6.03
CA PRO A 159 2.74 -18.85 6.46
C PRO A 159 2.40 -18.04 7.71
N SER A 160 3.38 -17.81 8.60
CA SER A 160 3.20 -17.05 9.84
C SER A 160 3.25 -15.53 9.65
N ASP A 161 3.72 -15.04 8.50
CA ASP A 161 3.80 -13.60 8.25
C ASP A 161 2.41 -13.00 8.18
N VAL A 162 2.23 -11.84 8.82
CA VAL A 162 0.99 -11.08 8.87
C VAL A 162 1.23 -9.70 8.28
N ASP A 163 0.37 -9.29 7.36
CA ASP A 163 0.43 -7.99 6.72
C ASP A 163 -0.97 -7.45 6.38
N ASP A 164 -1.47 -6.59 7.27
CA ASP A 164 -2.76 -5.91 7.12
C ASP A 164 -2.58 -4.41 6.83
N ASP A 165 -1.41 -4.03 6.30
CA ASP A 165 -1.02 -2.64 6.13
C ASP A 165 -1.45 -2.08 4.77
N LEU A 166 -2.02 -0.88 4.78
CA LEU A 166 -2.12 -0.04 3.58
C LEU A 166 -0.89 0.88 3.51
N TYR A 167 0.11 0.43 2.76
CA TYR A 167 1.37 1.14 2.56
C TYR A 167 1.26 2.23 1.49
N MET A 168 1.62 3.48 1.82
CA MET A 168 1.65 4.61 0.88
C MET A 168 2.96 5.40 1.02
N VAL A 169 3.58 5.74 -0.12
CA VAL A 169 4.82 6.53 -0.16
C VAL A 169 4.49 8.01 -0.31
N LEU A 170 4.95 8.84 0.62
CA LEU A 170 4.78 10.30 0.58
C LEU A 170 5.83 10.99 -0.29
N GLY A 171 7.01 10.40 -0.43
CA GLY A 171 8.12 10.96 -1.20
C GLY A 171 9.45 10.30 -0.85
N HIS A 172 10.54 10.80 -1.44
CA HIS A 172 11.89 10.28 -1.21
C HIS A 172 12.79 11.29 -0.50
N CYS A 173 13.65 10.76 0.35
CA CYS A 173 14.76 11.44 0.97
C CYS A 173 16.05 11.16 0.20
N HIS A 174 16.82 12.19 -0.13
CA HIS A 174 18.13 12.06 -0.76
C HIS A 174 19.16 12.88 -0.01
N GLY A 175 20.18 12.21 0.53
CA GLY A 175 21.29 12.86 1.24
C GLY A 175 20.87 13.61 2.51
N ALA A 176 19.74 13.23 3.12
CA ALA A 176 19.29 13.79 4.38
C ALA A 176 20.12 13.25 5.55
N ASP A 177 20.41 14.10 6.54
CA ASP A 177 20.99 13.65 7.81
C ASP A 177 20.00 12.76 8.58
N LEU A 178 20.48 11.66 9.16
CA LEU A 178 19.64 10.71 9.88
C LEU A 178 18.91 11.34 11.08
N THR A 179 19.53 12.32 11.73
CA THR A 179 18.94 13.06 12.85
C THR A 179 17.73 13.87 12.37
N ASP A 180 17.85 14.51 11.21
CA ASP A 180 16.76 15.31 10.65
C ASP A 180 15.64 14.43 10.10
N VAL A 181 15.97 13.28 9.51
CA VAL A 181 14.98 12.24 9.15
C VAL A 181 14.20 11.78 10.37
N THR A 182 14.90 11.48 11.47
CA THR A 182 14.28 11.03 12.71
C THR A 182 13.32 12.10 13.26
N LYS A 183 13.77 13.36 13.33
CA LYS A 183 12.91 14.48 13.75
C LYS A 183 11.67 14.65 12.84
N ALA A 184 11.85 14.54 11.53
CA ALA A 184 10.76 14.66 10.56
C ALA A 184 9.70 13.57 10.77
N VAL A 185 10.15 12.33 10.91
CA VAL A 185 9.28 11.17 11.16
C VAL A 185 8.58 11.29 12.51
N ASP A 186 9.28 11.68 13.58
CA ASP A 186 8.68 11.81 14.90
C ASP A 186 7.67 12.96 14.97
N ALA A 187 7.92 14.08 14.29
CA ALA A 187 6.95 15.16 14.15
C ALA A 187 5.68 14.70 13.42
N GLY A 188 5.84 13.94 12.33
CA GLY A 188 4.72 13.37 11.59
C GLY A 188 3.94 12.31 12.39
N ARG A 189 4.62 11.47 13.18
CA ARG A 189 3.97 10.55 14.13
C ARG A 189 3.19 11.30 15.20
N GLY A 190 3.73 12.39 15.75
CA GLY A 190 3.03 13.25 16.71
C GLY A 190 1.76 13.86 16.13
N TYR A 191 1.83 14.34 14.88
CA TYR A 191 0.66 14.79 14.12
C TYR A 191 -0.39 13.68 13.96
N LEU A 192 0.03 12.48 13.53
CA LEU A 192 -0.87 11.34 13.31
C LEU A 192 -1.52 10.87 14.61
N ALA A 193 -0.80 10.91 15.73
CA ALA A 193 -1.35 10.55 17.04
C ALA A 193 -2.52 11.47 17.44
N ALA A 194 -2.42 12.77 17.14
CA ALA A 194 -3.44 13.76 17.49
C ALA A 194 -4.62 13.81 16.49
N ARG A 195 -4.46 13.27 15.28
CA ARG A 195 -5.42 13.40 14.17
C ARG A 195 -5.70 12.05 13.49
N PRO A 196 -6.47 11.15 14.13
CA PRO A 196 -7.00 9.98 13.45
C PRO A 196 -7.79 10.41 12.20
N THR A 197 -7.44 9.83 11.06
CA THR A 197 -8.13 10.07 9.79
C THR A 197 -8.60 8.74 9.23
N ALA A 198 -9.91 8.55 9.14
CA ALA A 198 -10.51 7.38 8.53
C ALA A 198 -10.94 7.69 7.09
N VAL A 199 -10.65 6.77 6.18
CA VAL A 199 -11.04 6.83 4.77
C VAL A 199 -11.62 5.49 4.37
N THR A 200 -12.56 5.49 3.44
CA THR A 200 -13.17 4.26 2.93
C THR A 200 -12.63 3.95 1.54
N ILE A 201 -12.18 2.73 1.33
CA ILE A 201 -11.83 2.16 0.03
C ILE A 201 -13.06 1.40 -0.47
N GLN A 202 -13.62 1.85 -1.58
CA GLN A 202 -14.62 1.09 -2.33
C GLN A 202 -14.06 0.69 -3.70
N MET A 203 -14.79 -0.13 -4.45
CA MET A 203 -14.36 -0.58 -5.79
C MET A 203 -14.01 0.58 -6.73
N ALA A 204 -14.72 1.72 -6.64
CA ALA A 204 -14.46 2.91 -7.45
C ALA A 204 -13.13 3.61 -7.12
N ASP A 205 -12.56 3.35 -5.93
CA ASP A 205 -11.29 3.94 -5.49
C ASP A 205 -10.08 3.09 -5.89
N VAL A 206 -10.32 1.92 -6.49
CA VAL A 206 -9.27 0.94 -6.84
C VAL A 206 -9.08 0.89 -8.35
N SER A 207 -7.81 0.93 -8.76
CA SER A 207 -7.40 0.78 -10.15
C SER A 207 -6.29 -0.26 -10.28
N VAL A 208 -6.23 -0.93 -11.42
CA VAL A 208 -5.04 -1.63 -11.88
C VAL A 208 -4.16 -0.62 -12.60
N VAL A 209 -2.93 -0.45 -12.11
CA VAL A 209 -1.97 0.51 -12.66
C VAL A 209 -0.74 -0.23 -13.14
N ALA A 210 -0.27 0.13 -14.34
CA ALA A 210 0.96 -0.36 -14.92
C ALA A 210 1.98 0.75 -15.14
N ALA A 211 3.24 0.50 -14.82
CA ALA A 211 4.35 1.44 -15.01
C ALA A 211 5.69 0.70 -15.13
N ASP A 212 6.74 1.40 -15.56
CA ASP A 212 8.12 0.85 -15.56
C ASP A 212 8.86 1.10 -14.24
N THR A 213 8.23 1.81 -13.30
CA THR A 213 8.81 2.15 -11.99
C THR A 213 7.86 1.72 -10.87
N PRO A 214 8.39 1.40 -9.67
CA PRO A 214 7.57 1.09 -8.51
C PRO A 214 6.84 2.33 -7.95
N THR A 215 7.20 3.54 -8.41
CA THR A 215 6.52 4.79 -8.05
C THR A 215 5.25 5.00 -8.87
N LEU A 216 5.01 4.13 -9.86
CA LEU A 216 3.93 4.19 -10.83
C LEU A 216 3.94 5.41 -11.77
N LEU A 217 5.04 6.18 -11.77
CA LEU A 217 5.27 7.27 -12.72
C LEU A 217 6.56 7.06 -13.54
N PRO A 218 6.54 7.33 -14.86
CA PRO A 218 5.35 7.65 -15.66
C PRO A 218 4.42 6.43 -15.77
N THR A 219 3.10 6.68 -15.71
CA THR A 219 2.10 5.62 -15.82
C THR A 219 2.03 5.16 -17.27
N ILE A 220 2.06 3.84 -17.50
CA ILE A 220 1.79 3.25 -18.82
C ILE A 220 0.29 3.17 -19.04
N ARG A 221 -0.45 2.65 -18.05
CA ARG A 221 -1.91 2.48 -18.12
C ARG A 221 -2.52 2.48 -16.72
N THR A 222 -3.71 3.06 -16.62
CA THR A 222 -4.59 2.98 -15.44
C THR A 222 -5.94 2.46 -15.88
N ILE A 223 -6.45 1.43 -15.19
CA ILE A 223 -7.73 0.82 -15.49
C ILE A 223 -8.53 0.76 -14.18
N PRO A 224 -9.69 1.42 -14.07
CA PRO A 224 -10.57 1.25 -12.91
C PRO A 224 -10.87 -0.23 -12.68
N LEU A 225 -10.84 -0.70 -11.44
CA LEU A 225 -11.00 -2.13 -11.13
C LEU A 225 -12.32 -2.69 -11.70
N ALA A 226 -13.39 -1.91 -11.63
CA ALA A 226 -14.70 -2.28 -12.18
C ALA A 226 -14.71 -2.55 -13.69
N GLN A 227 -13.69 -2.07 -14.41
CA GLN A 227 -13.52 -2.22 -15.86
C GLN A 227 -12.37 -3.18 -16.23
N ALA A 228 -11.57 -3.62 -15.26
CA ALA A 228 -10.41 -4.44 -15.51
C ALA A 228 -10.81 -5.85 -15.97
N THR A 229 -10.23 -6.29 -17.08
CA THR A 229 -10.45 -7.63 -17.64
C THR A 229 -9.22 -8.50 -17.54
N VAL A 230 -9.40 -9.82 -17.75
CA VAL A 230 -8.28 -10.76 -17.85
C VAL A 230 -7.36 -10.41 -19.02
N ALA A 231 -7.93 -9.96 -20.15
CA ALA A 231 -7.16 -9.55 -21.32
C ALA A 231 -6.23 -8.37 -20.99
N ASP A 232 -6.71 -7.39 -20.22
CA ASP A 232 -5.88 -6.28 -19.77
C ASP A 232 -4.69 -6.76 -18.93
N LEU A 233 -4.90 -7.66 -17.97
CA LEU A 233 -3.81 -8.18 -17.14
C LEU A 233 -2.78 -9.00 -17.94
N ILE A 234 -3.22 -9.71 -18.98
CA ILE A 234 -2.32 -10.41 -19.91
C ILE A 234 -1.49 -9.40 -20.71
N GLU A 235 -2.13 -8.41 -21.32
CA GLU A 235 -1.48 -7.37 -22.13
C GLU A 235 -0.44 -6.59 -21.32
N LEU A 236 -0.81 -6.17 -20.10
CA LEU A 236 0.06 -5.39 -19.22
C LEU A 236 1.32 -6.18 -18.81
N ASN A 237 1.21 -7.49 -18.65
CA ASN A 237 2.32 -8.37 -18.26
C ASN A 237 3.11 -8.96 -19.45
N GLY A 238 2.91 -8.41 -20.65
CA GLY A 238 3.66 -8.82 -21.85
C GLY A 238 3.22 -10.18 -22.38
N GLY A 239 1.90 -10.36 -22.50
CA GLY A 239 1.28 -11.48 -23.21
C GLY A 239 1.79 -11.67 -24.63
#